data_AF-A0A843T841-F1
#
_entry.id   AF-A0A843T841-F1
#
_cell.length_a   1.000
_cell.length_b   1.000
_cell.length_c   1.000
_cell.angle_alpha   90.00
_cell.angle_beta   90.00
_cell.angle_gamma   90.00
#
_symmetry.space_group_name_H-M   'P 1'
#
loop_
_entity.id
_entity.type
_entity.pdbx_description
1 polymer ?
#
loop_
_entity_poly.entity_id
_entity_poly.type
_entity_poly.pdbx_seq_one_letter_code
_entity_poly.pdbx_strand_id
1 'polypeptide(L)'
;MMTDLRLARLRARYRLPAEDAAARRRLDSLLRVLVDDALEASVARSGIAPSEEICVRNVRALTNLGLSSSDPVLTAAWSVAIAESIRRTVDAGGPNVIRYASRAHALHDMLTCIAAGDLRRAWAWRRLGIWTIGDAPPREASIEEAIRSLVARPKSIVGVVAASADSGALMDLVTLIPVSGWRVLARAALRAAGSSDGLADRLLTGAPEAETDASATSNRAHRADDVESRSHRRATVHLSEAAERAPDDPARTIAERSRIARLLSSRNWMGLEPSVRRALSALAVLEVEPSCLLRSRDPVFEVVDRLVRLSDPRSSVETSHFEENRPSAREDIAHPTRDGSDAERAPSHDRSHLDHTHLPAAEREAAAHEPRYGRQADMELAEVPVPPQPAPARSSWGGLPFLLHVVGELAVPIEITENKVFSARTVRWVLHRIAMHLLGLAEADPAALAFAGLPPKGPSPSAEQTDPSSSEQTALEALALQVAERFSDRLIEDGGAAPEPALRMVRRVARREARFVASPGWIDVVLSLDDVAVEVRRAGLDLDPGWIPWLGTVVRFVYE
;
A
#
# COMPACT_ATOMS: atom_id res chain seq x y z
N MET A 1 3.37 -14.10 19.75
CA MET A 1 2.42 -13.65 18.71
C MET A 1 1.26 -14.62 18.70
N MET A 2 0.01 -14.16 18.78
CA MET A 2 -1.16 -15.05 18.69
C MET A 2 -1.41 -15.39 17.22
N THR A 3 -1.54 -16.68 16.92
CA THR A 3 -1.95 -17.14 15.60
C THR A 3 -3.47 -17.20 15.65
N ASP A 4 -4.17 -16.15 15.21
CA ASP A 4 -5.63 -16.11 15.31
C ASP A 4 -6.26 -17.19 14.38
N LEU A 5 -6.51 -18.38 14.93
CA LEU A 5 -7.13 -19.49 14.23
C LEU A 5 -8.65 -19.36 14.32
N ARG A 6 -9.28 -18.93 13.22
CA ARG A 6 -10.74 -18.79 13.15
C ARG A 6 -11.41 -19.96 12.46
N LEU A 7 -12.05 -20.82 13.25
CA LEU A 7 -12.87 -21.92 12.75
C LEU A 7 -14.34 -21.53 12.66
N ALA A 8 -14.84 -21.21 11.46
CA ALA A 8 -16.27 -20.87 11.34
C ALA A 8 -17.20 -22.09 11.51
N ARG A 9 -16.73 -23.31 11.20
CA ARG A 9 -17.54 -24.52 11.35
C ARG A 9 -16.69 -25.76 11.51
N LEU A 10 -16.95 -26.52 12.57
CA LEU A 10 -16.40 -27.85 12.79
C LEU A 10 -17.54 -28.87 12.76
N ARG A 11 -17.37 -29.96 12.01
CA ARG A 11 -18.32 -31.08 11.96
C ARG A 11 -17.56 -32.38 12.19
N ALA A 12 -17.91 -33.10 13.25
CA ALA A 12 -17.40 -34.45 13.50
C ALA A 12 -18.40 -35.51 13.01
N ARG A 13 -17.88 -36.61 12.47
CA ARG A 13 -18.64 -37.82 12.17
C ARG A 13 -17.93 -39.00 12.81
N TYR A 14 -18.59 -39.66 13.74
CA TYR A 14 -18.02 -40.81 14.44
C TYR A 14 -18.48 -42.12 13.79
N ARG A 15 -17.57 -43.09 13.75
CA ARG A 15 -17.90 -44.48 13.47
C ARG A 15 -17.81 -45.23 14.79
N LEU A 16 -18.95 -45.33 15.49
CA LEU A 16 -19.09 -45.99 16.79
C LEU A 16 -20.20 -47.05 16.70
N PRO A 17 -20.16 -48.13 17.50
CA PRO A 17 -21.31 -49.00 17.71
C PRO A 17 -22.53 -48.19 18.16
N ALA A 18 -23.74 -48.60 17.73
CA ALA A 18 -24.97 -47.84 17.98
C ALA A 18 -25.29 -47.72 19.49
N GLU A 19 -24.88 -48.70 20.30
CA GLU A 19 -25.06 -48.68 21.75
C GLU A 19 -24.17 -47.68 22.51
N ASP A 20 -23.10 -47.14 21.89
CA ASP A 20 -22.10 -46.35 22.62
C ASP A 20 -22.40 -44.83 22.65
N ALA A 21 -23.59 -44.50 23.15
CA ALA A 21 -24.02 -43.11 23.32
C ALA A 21 -23.15 -42.33 24.32
N ALA A 22 -22.52 -43.02 25.27
CA ALA A 22 -21.64 -42.42 26.27
C ALA A 22 -20.33 -41.94 25.63
N ALA A 23 -19.67 -42.77 24.81
CA ALA A 23 -18.47 -42.35 24.09
C ALA A 23 -18.75 -41.18 23.15
N ARG A 24 -19.91 -41.17 22.47
CA ARG A 24 -20.30 -40.03 21.62
C ARG A 24 -20.40 -38.72 22.41
N ARG A 25 -21.09 -38.72 23.56
CA ARG A 25 -21.19 -37.52 24.42
C ARG A 25 -19.81 -37.06 24.92
N ARG A 26 -18.94 -38.01 25.28
CA ARG A 26 -17.57 -37.73 25.68
C ARG A 26 -16.77 -37.06 24.56
N LEU A 27 -16.79 -37.61 23.34
CA LEU A 27 -16.11 -37.03 22.19
C LEU A 27 -16.67 -35.65 21.81
N ASP A 28 -18.00 -35.46 21.87
CA ASP A 28 -18.62 -34.16 21.63
C ASP A 28 -18.21 -33.11 22.67
N SER A 29 -17.96 -33.52 23.91
CA SER A 29 -17.42 -32.65 24.96
C SER A 29 -15.97 -32.27 24.67
N LEU A 30 -15.13 -33.25 24.29
CA LEU A 30 -13.73 -33.02 23.94
C LEU A 30 -13.58 -32.13 22.70
N LEU A 31 -14.47 -32.27 21.73
CA LEU A 31 -14.47 -31.46 20.52
C LEU A 31 -14.64 -29.96 20.81
N ARG A 32 -15.39 -29.60 21.87
CA ARG A 32 -15.53 -28.20 22.29
C ARG A 32 -14.25 -27.67 22.89
N VAL A 33 -13.62 -28.44 23.79
CA VAL A 33 -12.34 -28.09 24.43
C VAL A 33 -11.21 -27.98 23.42
N LEU A 34 -11.23 -28.80 22.36
CA LEU A 34 -10.20 -28.82 21.33
C LEU A 34 -10.12 -27.51 20.53
N VAL A 35 -11.26 -26.86 20.28
CA VAL A 35 -11.36 -25.68 19.39
C VAL A 35 -10.69 -24.45 19.99
N ASP A 36 -10.57 -24.39 21.32
CA ASP A 36 -10.02 -23.23 22.00
C ASP A 36 -8.47 -23.25 21.94
N ASP A 37 -7.78 -23.96 22.84
CA ASP A 37 -6.32 -23.78 22.97
C ASP A 37 -5.47 -24.86 22.28
N ALA A 38 -5.94 -26.11 22.27
CA ALA A 38 -5.11 -27.25 21.87
C ALA A 38 -4.80 -27.26 20.36
N LEU A 39 -5.73 -26.76 19.54
CA LEU A 39 -5.59 -26.74 18.10
C LEU A 39 -4.64 -25.63 17.64
N GLU A 40 -4.74 -24.41 18.18
CA GLU A 40 -3.86 -23.29 17.81
C GLU A 40 -2.39 -23.68 18.03
N ALA A 41 -2.06 -24.21 19.21
CA ALA A 41 -0.70 -24.66 19.52
C ALA A 41 -0.21 -25.79 18.59
N SER A 42 -1.12 -26.66 18.13
CA SER A 42 -0.77 -27.75 17.21
C SER A 42 -0.56 -27.27 15.79
N VAL A 43 -1.35 -26.29 15.34
CA VAL A 43 -1.17 -25.62 14.04
C VAL A 43 0.15 -24.87 13.99
N ALA A 44 0.48 -24.11 15.04
CA ALA A 44 1.76 -23.41 15.14
C ALA A 44 2.96 -24.38 15.04
N ARG A 45 2.92 -25.52 15.75
CA ARG A 45 3.95 -26.57 15.66
C ARG A 45 4.04 -27.26 14.30
N SER A 46 3.00 -27.20 13.48
CA SER A 46 2.98 -27.89 12.19
C SER A 46 3.87 -27.22 11.13
N GLY A 47 4.35 -25.99 11.38
CA GLY A 47 5.20 -25.24 10.46
C GLY A 47 4.43 -24.28 9.53
N ILE A 48 3.17 -23.99 9.84
CA ILE A 48 2.42 -22.93 9.16
C ILE A 48 2.95 -21.59 9.66
N ALA A 49 3.50 -20.78 8.76
CA ALA A 49 4.09 -19.49 9.11
C ALA A 49 3.04 -18.57 9.76
N PRO A 50 3.30 -18.02 10.96
CA PRO A 50 2.35 -17.16 11.67
C PRO A 50 2.15 -15.79 11.01
N SER A 51 2.99 -15.46 10.03
CA SER A 51 3.01 -14.17 9.34
C SER A 51 2.01 -14.09 8.18
N GLU A 52 1.49 -15.22 7.70
CA GLU A 52 0.58 -15.31 6.56
C GLU A 52 -0.90 -15.42 6.97
N GLU A 53 -1.77 -14.86 6.13
CA GLU A 53 -3.23 -15.00 6.21
C GLU A 53 -3.65 -16.17 5.32
N ILE A 54 -3.93 -17.33 5.92
CA ILE A 54 -4.29 -18.55 5.19
C ILE A 54 -5.77 -18.87 5.37
N CYS A 55 -6.50 -18.78 4.27
CA CYS A 55 -7.91 -19.15 4.21
C CYS A 55 -8.04 -20.56 3.62
N VAL A 56 -8.53 -21.50 4.43
CA VAL A 56 -8.88 -22.85 3.95
C VAL A 56 -10.39 -23.02 3.94
N ARG A 57 -10.94 -23.32 2.76
CA ARG A 57 -12.39 -23.47 2.57
C ARG A 57 -12.91 -24.71 3.30
N ASN A 58 -12.23 -25.83 3.13
CA ASN A 58 -12.61 -27.12 3.70
C ASN A 58 -11.36 -27.94 4.05
N VAL A 59 -11.34 -28.54 5.23
CA VAL A 59 -10.32 -29.50 5.65
C VAL A 59 -10.99 -30.80 6.07
N ARG A 60 -10.46 -31.93 5.60
CA ARG A 60 -10.88 -33.25 6.05
C ARG A 60 -9.78 -33.90 6.87
N ALA A 61 -10.04 -34.06 8.16
CA ALA A 61 -9.18 -34.81 9.08
C ALA A 61 -9.79 -36.18 9.34
N LEU A 62 -8.98 -37.23 9.20
CA LEU A 62 -9.33 -38.60 9.57
C LEU A 62 -8.34 -39.02 10.66
N THR A 63 -8.86 -39.51 11.79
CA THR A 63 -8.02 -39.99 12.89
C THR A 63 -8.70 -41.16 13.59
N ASN A 64 -7.89 -42.07 14.13
CA ASN A 64 -8.35 -43.19 14.94
C ASN A 64 -8.08 -42.85 16.41
N LEU A 65 -9.14 -42.79 17.21
CA LEU A 65 -9.06 -42.44 18.63
C LEU A 65 -9.26 -43.69 19.48
N GLY A 66 -8.28 -44.01 20.34
CA GLY A 66 -8.42 -45.09 21.31
C GLY A 66 -9.32 -44.66 22.47
N LEU A 67 -10.58 -45.08 22.48
CA LEU A 67 -11.57 -44.63 23.48
C LEU A 67 -11.19 -44.99 24.93
N SER A 68 -10.28 -45.93 25.14
CA SER A 68 -9.71 -46.26 26.45
C SER A 68 -8.69 -45.24 26.96
N SER A 69 -8.18 -44.36 26.10
CA SER A 69 -7.23 -43.31 26.48
C SER A 69 -7.88 -42.23 27.34
N SER A 70 -7.07 -41.51 28.13
CA SER A 70 -7.56 -40.35 28.89
C SER A 70 -7.94 -39.18 27.97
N ASP A 71 -8.78 -38.28 28.48
CA ASP A 71 -9.26 -37.10 27.75
C ASP A 71 -8.12 -36.21 27.22
N PRO A 72 -7.06 -35.89 27.99
CA PRO A 72 -5.92 -35.11 27.47
C PRO A 72 -5.21 -35.79 26.30
N VAL A 73 -5.05 -37.12 26.34
CA VAL A 73 -4.41 -37.89 25.26
C VAL A 73 -5.27 -37.89 24.00
N LEU A 74 -6.59 -38.07 24.16
CA LEU A 74 -7.54 -37.99 23.05
C LEU A 74 -7.55 -36.60 22.40
N THR A 75 -7.61 -35.54 23.21
CA THR A 75 -7.58 -34.15 22.71
C THR A 75 -6.30 -33.87 21.95
N ALA A 76 -5.14 -34.25 22.49
CA ALA A 76 -3.83 -34.07 21.84
C ALA A 76 -3.72 -34.84 20.51
N ALA A 77 -4.13 -36.11 20.48
CA ALA A 77 -4.11 -36.92 19.25
C ALA A 77 -5.02 -36.34 18.18
N TRP A 78 -6.18 -35.80 18.58
CA TRP A 78 -7.14 -35.22 17.66
C TRP A 78 -6.68 -33.86 17.12
N SER A 79 -6.12 -32.98 17.97
CA SER A 79 -5.60 -31.68 17.53
C SER A 79 -4.38 -31.82 16.62
N VAL A 80 -3.48 -32.77 16.89
CA VAL A 80 -2.37 -33.11 15.97
C VAL A 80 -2.91 -33.57 14.62
N ALA A 81 -3.87 -34.49 14.59
CA ALA A 81 -4.41 -34.99 13.32
C ALA A 81 -5.12 -33.89 12.50
N ILE A 82 -5.83 -32.96 13.16
CA ILE A 82 -6.43 -31.80 12.48
C ILE A 82 -5.34 -30.88 11.95
N ALA A 83 -4.33 -30.53 12.76
CA ALA A 83 -3.23 -29.66 12.34
C ALA A 83 -2.45 -30.24 11.16
N GLU A 84 -2.13 -31.54 11.16
CA GLU A 84 -1.49 -32.22 10.04
C GLU A 84 -2.36 -32.25 8.78
N SER A 85 -3.67 -32.37 8.92
CA SER A 85 -4.61 -32.26 7.80
C SER A 85 -4.76 -30.84 7.28
N ILE A 86 -4.69 -29.82 8.13
CA ILE A 86 -4.64 -28.41 7.71
C ILE A 86 -3.34 -28.20 6.93
N ARG A 87 -2.19 -28.56 7.50
CA ARG A 87 -0.89 -28.43 6.84
C ARG A 87 -0.86 -29.12 5.49
N ARG A 88 -1.26 -30.40 5.40
CA ARG A 88 -1.32 -31.12 4.12
C ARG A 88 -2.24 -30.44 3.11
N THR A 89 -3.38 -29.92 3.55
CA THR A 89 -4.29 -29.16 2.67
C THR A 89 -3.60 -27.88 2.17
N VAL A 90 -2.91 -27.15 3.05
CA VAL A 90 -2.19 -25.92 2.72
C VAL A 90 -1.02 -26.18 1.77
N ASP A 91 -0.23 -27.23 2.03
CA ASP A 91 0.91 -27.64 1.20
C ASP A 91 0.46 -28.13 -0.18
N ALA A 92 -0.67 -28.84 -0.26
CA ALA A 92 -1.26 -29.28 -1.51
C ALA A 92 -1.82 -28.11 -2.36
N GLY A 93 -2.19 -27.01 -1.71
CA GLY A 93 -2.76 -25.84 -2.38
C GLY A 93 -4.14 -26.08 -2.99
N GLY A 94 -4.39 -25.49 -4.16
CA GLY A 94 -5.63 -25.64 -4.92
C GLY A 94 -6.71 -24.59 -4.61
N PRO A 95 -7.89 -24.68 -5.26
CA PRO A 95 -8.94 -23.65 -5.20
C PRO A 95 -9.61 -23.52 -3.83
N ASN A 96 -9.33 -24.45 -2.91
CA ASN A 96 -9.82 -24.44 -1.53
C ASN A 96 -8.85 -23.78 -0.55
N VAL A 97 -7.65 -23.40 -0.99
CA VAL A 97 -6.66 -22.74 -0.15
C VAL A 97 -6.24 -21.44 -0.82
N ILE A 98 -6.40 -20.33 -0.10
CA ILE A 98 -5.87 -19.04 -0.53
C ILE A 98 -4.90 -18.56 0.55
N ARG A 99 -3.72 -18.14 0.13
CA ARG A 99 -2.66 -17.61 1.00
C ARG A 99 -2.43 -16.16 0.64
N TYR A 100 -2.47 -15.29 1.63
CA TYR A 100 -2.04 -13.91 1.48
C TYR A 100 -0.88 -13.66 2.44
N ALA A 101 0.20 -13.09 1.93
CA ALA A 101 1.34 -12.66 2.74
C ALA A 101 0.95 -11.64 3.83
N SER A 102 -0.11 -10.84 3.57
CA SER A 102 -0.63 -9.87 4.52
C SER A 102 -2.08 -9.55 4.22
N ARG A 103 -2.72 -8.82 5.13
CA ARG A 103 -4.07 -8.32 4.92
C ARG A 103 -4.16 -7.27 3.81
N ALA A 104 -3.10 -6.50 3.58
CA ALA A 104 -3.02 -5.58 2.45
C ALA A 104 -2.99 -6.35 1.11
N HIS A 105 -2.27 -7.47 1.05
CA HIS A 105 -2.29 -8.36 -0.11
C HIS A 105 -3.71 -8.90 -0.37
N ALA A 106 -4.47 -9.29 0.67
CA ALA A 106 -5.86 -9.71 0.50
C ALA A 106 -6.77 -8.58 -0.04
N LEU A 107 -6.56 -7.32 0.37
CA LEU A 107 -7.29 -6.17 -0.17
C LEU A 107 -6.95 -5.91 -1.63
N HIS A 108 -5.67 -6.02 -2.02
CA HIS A 108 -5.25 -5.89 -3.42
C HIS A 108 -5.81 -7.01 -4.30
N ASP A 109 -5.80 -8.26 -3.83
CA ASP A 109 -6.44 -9.39 -4.51
C ASP A 109 -7.93 -9.13 -4.71
N MET A 110 -8.62 -8.65 -3.66
CA MET A 110 -10.03 -8.27 -3.73
C MET A 110 -10.29 -7.22 -4.81
N LEU A 111 -9.51 -6.14 -4.86
CA LEU A 111 -9.68 -5.11 -5.89
C LEU A 111 -9.41 -5.63 -7.30
N THR A 112 -8.35 -6.41 -7.48
CA THR A 112 -7.99 -6.99 -8.78
C THR A 112 -9.07 -7.94 -9.28
N CYS A 113 -9.61 -8.77 -8.39
CA CYS A 113 -10.70 -9.69 -8.69
C CYS A 113 -12.01 -8.94 -9.02
N ILE A 114 -12.36 -7.87 -8.28
CA ILE A 114 -13.53 -7.03 -8.59
C ILE A 114 -13.39 -6.30 -9.93
N ALA A 115 -12.20 -5.79 -10.24
CA ALA A 115 -11.89 -5.18 -11.53
C ALA A 115 -12.15 -6.17 -12.68
N ALA A 116 -11.68 -7.41 -12.52
CA ALA A 116 -11.89 -8.51 -13.45
C ALA A 116 -13.32 -9.10 -13.45
N GLY A 117 -14.18 -8.70 -12.51
CA GLY A 117 -15.52 -9.29 -12.35
C GLY A 117 -15.51 -10.73 -11.80
N ASP A 118 -14.43 -11.18 -11.18
CA ASP A 118 -14.28 -12.52 -10.60
C ASP A 118 -14.50 -12.47 -9.08
N LEU A 119 -15.61 -13.04 -8.59
CA LEU A 119 -15.90 -13.12 -7.15
C LEU A 119 -15.68 -14.50 -6.55
N ARG A 120 -14.99 -15.42 -7.25
CA ARG A 120 -14.75 -16.80 -6.77
C ARG A 120 -13.94 -16.86 -5.46
N ARG A 121 -13.19 -15.81 -5.14
CA ARG A 121 -12.40 -15.66 -3.90
C ARG A 121 -13.11 -14.91 -2.77
N ALA A 122 -14.35 -14.43 -2.98
CA ALA A 122 -15.11 -13.67 -1.97
C ALA A 122 -15.27 -14.39 -0.62
N TRP A 123 -15.40 -15.72 -0.64
CA TRP A 123 -15.44 -16.53 0.58
C TRP A 123 -14.19 -16.35 1.45
N ALA A 124 -12.99 -16.22 0.86
CA ALA A 124 -11.73 -16.10 1.58
C ALA A 124 -11.64 -14.71 2.24
N TRP A 125 -12.01 -13.67 1.49
CA TRP A 125 -12.12 -12.30 2.00
C TRP A 125 -13.12 -12.21 3.16
N ARG A 126 -14.23 -12.96 3.11
CA ARG A 126 -15.19 -13.06 4.22
C ARG A 126 -14.59 -13.72 5.44
N ARG A 127 -13.80 -14.80 5.27
CA ARG A 127 -13.11 -15.45 6.39
C ARG A 127 -12.11 -14.54 7.08
N LEU A 128 -11.44 -13.68 6.32
CA LEU A 128 -10.62 -12.63 6.90
C LEU A 128 -11.47 -11.57 7.60
N GLY A 129 -12.69 -11.32 7.14
CA GLY A 129 -13.53 -10.21 7.61
C GLY A 129 -13.21 -8.89 6.90
N ILE A 130 -12.73 -8.96 5.65
CA ILE A 130 -12.65 -7.81 4.73
C ILE A 130 -13.83 -7.78 3.75
N TRP A 131 -14.72 -8.77 3.79
CA TRP A 131 -15.89 -8.87 2.92
C TRP A 131 -17.08 -9.36 3.73
N THR A 132 -18.15 -8.57 3.77
CA THR A 132 -19.31 -8.81 4.62
C THR A 132 -20.56 -9.18 3.82
N ILE A 133 -20.56 -8.92 2.52
CA ILE A 133 -21.68 -9.21 1.63
C ILE A 133 -21.64 -10.66 1.11
N GLY A 134 -22.72 -11.10 0.44
CA GLY A 134 -22.91 -12.46 -0.07
C GLY A 134 -21.84 -12.93 -1.08
N ASP A 135 -21.99 -14.13 -1.64
CA ASP A 135 -21.01 -14.71 -2.59
C ASP A 135 -21.15 -14.17 -4.02
N ALA A 136 -22.34 -13.70 -4.38
CA ALA A 136 -22.62 -13.13 -5.70
C ALA A 136 -23.43 -11.82 -5.61
N PRO A 137 -22.89 -10.79 -4.92
CA PRO A 137 -23.54 -9.48 -4.86
C PRO A 137 -23.51 -8.79 -6.24
N PRO A 138 -24.43 -7.83 -6.48
CA PRO A 138 -24.32 -6.93 -7.62
C PRO A 138 -22.97 -6.21 -7.65
N ARG A 139 -22.52 -5.82 -8.85
CA ARG A 139 -21.22 -5.16 -9.06
C ARG A 139 -21.08 -3.87 -8.24
N GLU A 140 -22.13 -3.05 -8.19
CA GLU A 140 -22.16 -1.81 -7.42
C GLU A 140 -21.93 -2.06 -5.92
N ALA A 141 -22.66 -3.01 -5.33
CA ALA A 141 -22.48 -3.39 -3.93
C ALA A 141 -21.06 -3.95 -3.65
N SER A 142 -20.45 -4.63 -4.62
CA SER A 142 -19.06 -5.10 -4.54
C SER A 142 -18.06 -3.94 -4.45
N ILE A 143 -18.27 -2.90 -5.25
CA ILE A 143 -17.42 -1.70 -5.27
C ILE A 143 -17.57 -0.92 -3.96
N GLU A 144 -18.79 -0.75 -3.47
CA GLU A 144 -19.05 -0.10 -2.18
C GLU A 144 -18.38 -0.83 -1.01
N GLU A 145 -18.47 -2.17 -0.98
CA GLU A 145 -17.81 -2.98 0.04
C GLU A 145 -16.29 -2.87 -0.06
N ALA A 146 -15.73 -2.85 -1.28
CA ALA A 146 -14.30 -2.66 -1.46
C ALA A 146 -13.81 -1.31 -0.91
N ILE A 147 -14.54 -0.23 -1.19
CA ILE A 147 -14.24 1.11 -0.66
C ILE A 147 -14.34 1.09 0.88
N ARG A 148 -15.40 0.52 1.44
CA ARG A 148 -15.60 0.40 2.90
C ARG A 148 -14.45 -0.35 3.57
N SER A 149 -14.03 -1.47 2.98
CA SER A 149 -12.95 -2.31 3.51
C SER A 149 -11.57 -1.65 3.46
N LEU A 150 -11.32 -0.83 2.43
CA LEU A 150 -10.13 0.01 2.35
C LEU A 150 -10.17 1.16 3.37
N VAL A 151 -11.31 1.85 3.51
CA VAL A 151 -11.48 2.94 4.49
C VAL A 151 -11.34 2.44 5.93
N ALA A 152 -11.77 1.21 6.22
CA ALA A 152 -11.54 0.57 7.51
C ALA A 152 -10.06 0.31 7.82
N ARG A 153 -9.18 0.39 6.80
CA ARG A 153 -7.72 0.19 6.90
C ARG A 153 -6.99 1.27 6.11
N PRO A 154 -7.12 2.55 6.52
CA PRO A 154 -6.68 3.66 5.69
C PRO A 154 -5.17 3.65 5.40
N LYS A 155 -4.39 3.09 6.33
CA LYS A 155 -2.93 2.86 6.23
C LYS A 155 -2.54 1.94 5.06
N SER A 156 -3.44 1.09 4.58
CA SER A 156 -3.18 0.18 3.46
C SER A 156 -3.58 0.74 2.11
N ILE A 157 -4.31 1.86 2.04
CA ILE A 157 -4.89 2.38 0.80
C ILE A 157 -3.81 2.64 -0.25
N VAL A 158 -2.76 3.39 0.11
CA VAL A 158 -1.69 3.79 -0.83
C VAL A 158 -0.98 2.56 -1.39
N GLY A 159 -0.55 1.64 -0.52
CA GLY A 159 0.12 0.41 -0.93
C GLY A 159 -0.75 -0.47 -1.83
N VAL A 160 -2.04 -0.60 -1.51
CA VAL A 160 -2.99 -1.40 -2.31
C VAL A 160 -3.26 -0.75 -3.67
N VAL A 161 -3.45 0.56 -3.75
CA VAL A 161 -3.66 1.28 -5.01
C VAL A 161 -2.40 1.22 -5.89
N ALA A 162 -1.22 1.38 -5.31
CA ALA A 162 0.05 1.23 -6.02
C ALA A 162 0.27 -0.21 -6.53
N ALA A 163 -0.10 -1.22 -5.74
CA ALA A 163 -0.08 -2.62 -6.18
C ALA A 163 -1.03 -2.86 -7.36
N SER A 164 -2.23 -2.26 -7.30
CA SER A 164 -3.20 -2.30 -8.41
C SER A 164 -2.70 -1.58 -9.66
N ALA A 165 -1.84 -0.56 -9.51
CA ALA A 165 -1.16 0.07 -10.64
C ALA A 165 -0.17 -0.91 -11.29
N ASP A 166 0.67 -1.57 -10.49
CA ASP A 166 1.65 -2.56 -10.99
C ASP A 166 0.98 -3.74 -11.70
N SER A 167 -0.17 -4.21 -11.22
CA SER A 167 -0.91 -5.32 -11.84
C SER A 167 -1.76 -4.90 -13.05
N GLY A 168 -1.83 -3.60 -13.36
CA GLY A 168 -2.69 -3.04 -14.41
C GLY A 168 -4.17 -2.90 -14.03
N ALA A 169 -4.60 -3.44 -12.88
CA ALA A 169 -6.00 -3.40 -12.43
C ALA A 169 -6.50 -1.97 -12.11
N LEU A 170 -5.61 -1.01 -11.86
CA LEU A 170 -6.00 0.37 -11.53
C LEU A 170 -6.84 1.03 -12.63
N MET A 171 -6.58 0.70 -13.91
CA MET A 171 -7.34 1.25 -15.04
C MET A 171 -8.83 0.90 -14.94
N ASP A 172 -9.11 -0.38 -14.73
CA ASP A 172 -10.48 -0.87 -14.58
C ASP A 172 -11.11 -0.26 -13.32
N LEU A 173 -10.40 -0.26 -12.19
CA LEU A 173 -10.89 0.30 -10.93
C LEU A 173 -11.29 1.77 -11.06
N VAL A 174 -10.56 2.55 -11.85
CA VAL A 174 -10.86 3.97 -12.06
C VAL A 174 -12.18 4.18 -12.78
N THR A 175 -12.54 3.28 -13.71
CA THR A 175 -13.84 3.32 -14.38
C THR A 175 -14.98 2.81 -13.49
N LEU A 176 -14.66 1.93 -12.54
CA LEU A 176 -15.65 1.27 -11.68
C LEU A 176 -15.95 2.04 -10.40
N ILE A 177 -14.93 2.59 -9.76
CA ILE A 177 -15.07 3.33 -8.51
C ILE A 177 -15.64 4.71 -8.84
N PRO A 178 -16.78 5.12 -8.24
CA PRO A 178 -17.33 6.44 -8.46
C PRO A 178 -16.36 7.52 -7.99
N VAL A 179 -16.46 8.72 -8.57
CA VAL A 179 -15.63 9.89 -8.22
C VAL A 179 -15.60 10.14 -6.70
N SER A 180 -16.77 10.04 -6.05
CA SER A 180 -16.89 10.18 -4.60
C SER A 180 -16.09 9.12 -3.83
N GLY A 181 -16.02 7.89 -4.35
CA GLY A 181 -15.23 6.79 -3.79
C GLY A 181 -13.74 7.12 -3.78
N TRP A 182 -13.18 7.61 -4.88
CA TRP A 182 -11.77 8.03 -4.96
C TRP A 182 -11.44 9.15 -3.97
N ARG A 183 -12.34 10.14 -3.82
CA ARG A 183 -12.17 11.22 -2.83
C ARG A 183 -12.19 10.69 -1.40
N VAL A 184 -13.09 9.75 -1.09
CA VAL A 184 -13.16 9.11 0.23
C VAL A 184 -11.86 8.33 0.53
N LEU A 185 -11.37 7.55 -0.43
CA LEU A 185 -10.12 6.79 -0.29
C LEU A 185 -8.92 7.71 -0.07
N ALA A 186 -8.76 8.74 -0.90
CA ALA A 186 -7.65 9.69 -0.78
C ALA A 186 -7.71 10.47 0.53
N ARG A 187 -8.90 10.92 0.98
CA ARG A 187 -9.07 11.58 2.28
C ARG A 187 -8.69 10.67 3.44
N ALA A 188 -9.11 9.41 3.40
CA ALA A 188 -8.78 8.43 4.43
C ALA A 188 -7.27 8.17 4.50
N ALA A 189 -6.60 8.05 3.35
CA ALA A 189 -5.15 7.90 3.26
C ALA A 189 -4.39 9.13 3.78
N LEU A 190 -4.80 10.33 3.39
CA LEU A 190 -4.22 11.60 3.86
C LEU A 190 -4.32 11.73 5.38
N ARG A 191 -5.50 11.43 5.97
CA ARG A 191 -5.69 11.40 7.43
C ARG A 191 -4.77 10.39 8.12
N ALA A 192 -4.64 9.19 7.57
CA ALA A 192 -3.74 8.17 8.11
C ALA A 192 -2.25 8.54 8.02
N ALA A 193 -1.91 9.46 7.11
CA ALA A 193 -0.59 10.05 6.99
C ALA A 193 -0.40 11.32 7.87
N GLY A 194 -1.41 11.72 8.64
CA GLY A 194 -1.34 12.85 9.57
C GLY A 194 -1.87 14.18 9.02
N SER A 195 -2.44 14.21 7.80
CA SER A 195 -3.09 15.41 7.27
C SER A 195 -4.32 15.79 8.09
N SER A 196 -4.51 17.09 8.32
CA SER A 196 -5.78 17.62 8.85
C SER A 196 -6.91 17.52 7.81
N ASP A 197 -8.16 17.57 8.27
CA ASP A 197 -9.35 17.53 7.41
C ASP A 197 -9.41 18.69 6.42
N GLY A 198 -9.10 19.90 6.89
CA GLY A 198 -9.06 21.08 6.04
C GLY A 198 -7.99 20.99 4.96
N LEU A 199 -6.80 20.46 5.30
CA LEU A 199 -5.73 20.25 4.32
C LEU A 199 -6.15 19.20 3.28
N ALA A 200 -6.72 18.08 3.72
CA ALA A 200 -7.17 17.02 2.83
C ALA A 200 -8.29 17.49 1.89
N ASP A 201 -9.26 18.24 2.39
CA ASP A 201 -10.36 18.77 1.58
C ASP A 201 -9.88 19.78 0.55
N ARG A 202 -8.97 20.68 0.93
CA ARG A 202 -8.34 21.60 -0.02
C ARG A 202 -7.57 20.84 -1.11
N LEU A 203 -6.74 19.85 -0.72
CA LEU A 203 -5.93 19.08 -1.67
C LEU A 203 -6.80 18.36 -2.70
N LEU A 204 -7.95 17.83 -2.28
CA LEU A 204 -8.86 17.06 -3.11
C LEU A 204 -9.86 17.89 -3.91
N THR A 205 -10.17 19.12 -3.48
CA THR A 205 -11.07 20.03 -4.20
C THR A 205 -10.33 20.94 -5.17
N GLY A 206 -9.06 21.26 -4.91
CA GLY A 206 -8.34 22.29 -5.64
C GLY A 206 -8.94 23.69 -5.44
N ALA A 207 -9.76 23.88 -4.41
CA ALA A 207 -10.26 25.20 -4.09
C ALA A 207 -9.05 26.08 -3.74
N PRO A 208 -8.88 27.24 -4.41
CA PRO A 208 -7.92 28.24 -3.94
C PRO A 208 -8.28 28.57 -2.49
N GLU A 209 -7.31 29.02 -1.69
CA GLU A 209 -7.64 29.62 -0.40
C GLU A 209 -8.71 30.66 -0.67
N ALA A 210 -9.95 30.38 -0.26
CA ALA A 210 -10.91 31.43 -0.08
C ALA A 210 -10.18 32.33 0.91
N GLU A 211 -9.64 33.45 0.43
CA GLU A 211 -9.02 34.49 1.24
C GLU A 211 -10.00 34.70 2.37
N THR A 212 -9.74 34.07 3.51
CA THR A 212 -10.65 34.11 4.64
C THR A 212 -10.75 35.59 4.94
N ASP A 213 -11.97 36.12 4.79
CA ASP A 213 -12.37 37.53 4.65
C ASP A 213 -11.93 38.47 5.79
N ALA A 214 -10.94 38.11 6.61
CA ALA A 214 -10.24 38.99 7.52
C ALA A 214 -9.54 40.17 6.80
N SER A 215 -9.29 40.08 5.49
CA SER A 215 -8.75 41.19 4.68
C SER A 215 -9.83 42.04 3.99
N ALA A 216 -11.10 41.61 3.98
CA ALA A 216 -12.20 42.37 3.38
C ALA A 216 -12.58 43.64 4.17
N THR A 217 -12.10 43.79 5.41
CA THR A 217 -12.20 45.06 6.15
C THR A 217 -11.07 46.05 5.86
N SER A 218 -9.98 45.63 5.18
CA SER A 218 -8.85 46.51 4.84
C SER A 218 -8.89 47.04 3.40
N ASN A 219 -9.60 46.40 2.49
CA ASN A 219 -9.57 46.73 1.05
C ASN A 219 -10.56 47.82 0.57
N ARG A 220 -11.21 48.57 1.47
CA ARG A 220 -12.01 49.76 1.06
C ARG A 220 -11.20 51.04 0.91
N ALA A 221 -9.88 51.03 1.14
CA ALA A 221 -9.05 52.24 1.13
C ALA A 221 -8.04 52.36 -0.03
N HIS A 222 -7.82 51.34 -0.87
CA HIS A 222 -6.77 51.38 -1.93
C HIS A 222 -7.32 51.09 -3.31
N ARG A 223 -7.90 52.11 -3.96
CA ARG A 223 -8.40 52.06 -5.34
C ARG A 223 -7.47 52.77 -6.34
N ALA A 224 -6.16 52.79 -6.08
CA ALA A 224 -5.18 53.52 -6.88
C ALA A 224 -4.06 52.68 -7.55
N ASP A 225 -3.86 51.39 -7.22
CA ASP A 225 -2.69 50.60 -7.67
C ASP A 225 -3.02 49.47 -8.68
N ASP A 226 -3.76 49.79 -9.73
CA ASP A 226 -4.18 48.81 -10.76
C ASP A 226 -3.06 48.43 -11.77
N VAL A 227 -1.89 49.08 -11.67
CA VAL A 227 -0.71 48.81 -12.53
C VAL A 227 0.22 47.75 -11.91
N GLU A 228 0.28 47.65 -10.58
CA GLU A 228 1.18 46.73 -9.88
C GLU A 228 0.69 45.27 -9.90
N SER A 229 -0.64 45.07 -9.93
CA SER A 229 -1.27 43.76 -10.04
C SER A 229 -1.00 43.04 -11.37
N ARG A 230 -0.83 43.79 -12.47
CA ARG A 230 -0.45 43.20 -13.77
C ARG A 230 1.01 42.79 -13.81
N SER A 231 1.89 43.54 -13.16
CA SER A 231 3.31 43.19 -13.01
C SER A 231 3.50 41.97 -12.12
N HIS A 232 2.72 41.83 -11.04
CA HIS A 232 2.74 40.64 -10.18
C HIS A 232 2.30 39.37 -10.93
N ARG A 233 1.22 39.43 -11.73
CA ARG A 233 0.77 38.29 -12.56
C ARG A 233 1.79 37.89 -13.62
N ARG A 234 2.46 38.86 -14.26
CA ARG A 234 3.51 38.58 -15.25
C ARG A 234 4.76 37.99 -14.60
N ALA A 235 5.10 38.42 -13.38
CA ALA A 235 6.18 37.83 -12.60
C ALA A 235 5.87 36.39 -12.14
N THR A 236 4.61 36.07 -11.83
CA THR A 236 4.21 34.68 -11.47
C THR A 236 4.35 33.72 -12.64
N VAL A 237 4.04 34.16 -13.87
CA VAL A 237 4.21 33.33 -15.08
C VAL A 237 5.68 33.06 -15.38
N HIS A 238 6.57 34.06 -15.28
CA HIS A 238 8.00 33.84 -15.52
C HIS A 238 8.72 33.06 -14.41
N LEU A 239 8.27 33.15 -13.15
CA LEU A 239 8.77 32.30 -12.07
C LEU A 239 8.37 30.83 -12.24
N SER A 240 7.20 30.57 -12.84
CA SER A 240 6.75 29.21 -13.18
C SER A 240 7.67 28.56 -14.23
N GLU A 241 8.00 29.28 -15.32
CA GLU A 241 8.87 28.76 -16.38
C GLU A 241 10.32 28.52 -15.92
N ALA A 242 10.84 29.35 -15.01
CA ALA A 242 12.18 29.15 -14.44
C ALA A 242 12.22 27.96 -13.45
N ALA A 243 11.13 27.75 -12.70
CA ALA A 243 10.99 26.60 -11.81
C ALA A 243 10.80 25.26 -12.55
N GLU A 244 10.33 25.28 -13.80
CA GLU A 244 10.21 24.09 -14.66
C GLU A 244 11.56 23.54 -15.15
N ARG A 245 12.62 24.35 -15.15
CA ARG A 245 13.98 23.92 -15.54
C ARG A 245 14.89 23.61 -14.36
N ALA A 246 14.40 23.73 -13.12
CA ALA A 246 15.18 23.32 -11.97
C ALA A 246 15.37 21.78 -12.02
N PRO A 247 16.61 21.27 -11.91
CA PRO A 247 16.87 19.82 -11.91
C PRO A 247 16.17 19.06 -10.76
N ASP A 248 15.59 19.77 -9.80
CA ASP A 248 14.94 19.23 -8.61
C ASP A 248 13.42 19.53 -8.58
N ASP A 249 12.68 19.31 -9.67
CA ASP A 249 11.21 19.41 -9.64
C ASP A 249 10.60 18.21 -8.88
N PRO A 250 10.02 18.42 -7.68
CA PRO A 250 9.44 17.32 -6.88
C PRO A 250 8.28 16.63 -7.59
N ALA A 251 7.49 17.36 -8.39
CA ALA A 251 6.36 16.77 -9.12
C ALA A 251 6.84 15.78 -10.17
N ARG A 252 7.89 16.13 -10.93
CA ARG A 252 8.52 15.22 -11.89
C ARG A 252 9.14 14.00 -11.21
N THR A 253 9.86 14.19 -10.11
CA THR A 253 10.43 13.08 -9.33
C THR A 253 9.34 12.10 -8.88
N ILE A 254 8.21 12.62 -8.39
CA ILE A 254 7.06 11.79 -8.00
C ILE A 254 6.43 11.12 -9.21
N ALA A 255 6.29 11.82 -10.35
CA ALA A 255 5.76 11.24 -11.58
C ALA A 255 6.59 10.04 -12.08
N GLU A 256 7.92 10.13 -11.96
CA GLU A 256 8.85 9.07 -12.38
C GLU A 256 8.87 7.90 -11.39
N ARG A 257 8.81 8.16 -10.08
CA ARG A 257 8.94 7.12 -9.04
C ARG A 257 7.63 6.48 -8.61
N SER A 258 6.51 7.20 -8.67
CA SER A 258 5.20 6.68 -8.27
C SER A 258 4.66 5.72 -9.32
N ARG A 259 4.22 4.54 -8.89
CA ARG A 259 3.51 3.61 -9.77
C ARG A 259 2.16 4.16 -10.19
N ILE A 260 1.49 4.86 -9.26
CA ILE A 260 0.22 5.53 -9.51
C ILE A 260 0.41 6.63 -10.57
N ALA A 261 1.39 7.52 -10.40
CA ALA A 261 1.61 8.63 -11.32
C ALA A 261 2.11 8.18 -12.71
N ARG A 262 3.00 7.18 -12.77
CA ARG A 262 3.44 6.63 -14.07
C ARG A 262 2.29 6.15 -14.92
N LEU A 263 1.27 5.55 -14.30
CA LEU A 263 0.05 5.21 -15.03
C LEU A 263 -0.70 6.46 -15.47
N LEU A 264 -0.92 7.45 -14.60
CA LEU A 264 -1.60 8.71 -14.93
C LEU A 264 -0.96 9.45 -16.13
N SER A 265 0.35 9.35 -16.31
CA SER A 265 1.07 9.95 -17.44
C SER A 265 0.92 9.18 -18.75
N SER A 266 0.37 7.95 -18.73
CA SER A 266 0.13 7.17 -19.94
C SER A 266 -1.06 7.72 -20.75
N ARG A 267 -0.99 7.64 -22.08
CA ARG A 267 -2.03 8.17 -22.99
C ARG A 267 -3.44 7.61 -22.76
N ASN A 268 -3.57 6.51 -22.04
CA ASN A 268 -4.84 5.82 -21.81
C ASN A 268 -5.77 6.55 -20.83
N TRP A 269 -5.35 7.66 -20.21
CA TRP A 269 -6.14 8.38 -19.20
C TRP A 269 -6.81 9.67 -19.73
N MET A 270 -6.87 9.82 -21.05
CA MET A 270 -7.62 10.90 -21.68
C MET A 270 -9.10 10.84 -21.26
N GLY A 271 -9.56 11.88 -20.56
CA GLY A 271 -10.98 12.02 -20.16
C GLY A 271 -11.28 11.68 -18.71
N LEU A 272 -10.26 11.39 -17.88
CA LEU A 272 -10.46 11.33 -16.45
C LEU A 272 -11.09 12.62 -15.90
N GLU A 273 -12.10 12.44 -15.06
CA GLU A 273 -12.70 13.51 -14.27
C GLU A 273 -11.61 14.17 -13.38
N PRO A 274 -11.54 15.53 -13.33
CA PRO A 274 -10.46 16.22 -12.62
C PRO A 274 -10.32 15.86 -11.14
N SER A 275 -11.43 15.56 -10.44
CA SER A 275 -11.37 15.18 -9.03
C SER A 275 -10.73 13.80 -8.83
N VAL A 276 -10.95 12.85 -9.74
CA VAL A 276 -10.26 11.54 -9.74
C VAL A 276 -8.76 11.72 -9.96
N ARG A 277 -8.34 12.53 -10.96
CA ARG A 277 -6.92 12.85 -11.18
C ARG A 277 -6.26 13.40 -9.94
N ARG A 278 -6.90 14.41 -9.33
CA ARG A 278 -6.40 15.05 -8.11
C ARG A 278 -6.30 14.08 -6.93
N ALA A 279 -7.29 13.20 -6.75
CA ALA A 279 -7.25 12.15 -5.73
C ALA A 279 -6.09 11.16 -5.95
N LEU A 280 -5.89 10.70 -7.18
CA LEU A 280 -4.78 9.81 -7.53
C LEU A 280 -3.42 10.49 -7.42
N SER A 281 -3.30 11.77 -7.79
CA SER A 281 -2.09 12.57 -7.59
C SER A 281 -1.74 12.70 -6.10
N ALA A 282 -2.72 12.94 -5.23
CA ALA A 282 -2.49 12.96 -3.78
C ALA A 282 -2.00 11.59 -3.25
N LEU A 283 -2.56 10.49 -3.75
CA LEU A 283 -2.09 9.14 -3.41
C LEU A 283 -0.68 8.86 -3.95
N ALA A 284 -0.33 9.37 -5.13
CA ALA A 284 1.02 9.27 -5.70
C ALA A 284 2.06 10.02 -4.86
N VAL A 285 1.72 11.21 -4.35
CA VAL A 285 2.57 11.94 -3.39
C VAL A 285 2.78 11.10 -2.14
N LEU A 286 1.73 10.54 -1.55
CA LEU A 286 1.83 9.67 -0.37
C LEU A 286 2.66 8.39 -0.63
N GLU A 287 2.65 7.88 -1.85
CA GLU A 287 3.43 6.70 -2.22
C GLU A 287 4.94 6.99 -2.18
N VAL A 288 5.35 8.13 -2.73
CA VAL A 288 6.77 8.47 -2.94
C VAL A 288 7.35 9.27 -1.78
N GLU A 289 6.62 10.25 -1.27
CA GLU A 289 7.08 11.15 -0.23
C GLU A 289 5.94 11.58 0.72
N PRO A 290 5.51 10.69 1.63
CA PRO A 290 4.43 11.00 2.56
C PRO A 290 4.83 12.08 3.58
N SER A 291 6.14 12.31 3.79
CA SER A 291 6.61 13.39 4.68
C SER A 291 6.34 14.79 4.12
N CYS A 292 6.01 14.94 2.82
CA CYS A 292 5.55 16.21 2.26
C CYS A 292 4.31 16.76 3.00
N LEU A 293 3.53 15.92 3.68
CA LEU A 293 2.41 16.36 4.51
C LEU A 293 2.83 16.94 5.87
N LEU A 294 4.07 16.68 6.30
CA LEU A 294 4.64 17.26 7.51
C LEU A 294 5.23 18.66 7.26
N ARG A 295 5.57 18.99 6.01
CA ARG A 295 6.06 20.33 5.62
C ARG A 295 4.98 21.39 5.83
N SER A 296 5.40 22.65 5.84
CA SER A 296 4.49 23.80 5.71
C SER A 296 3.50 23.57 4.55
N ARG A 297 2.29 24.11 4.63
CA ARG A 297 1.14 23.67 3.83
C ARG A 297 1.34 23.81 2.31
N ASP A 298 2.14 24.76 1.85
CA ASP A 298 2.13 25.24 0.47
C ASP A 298 2.78 24.31 -0.57
N PRO A 299 3.94 23.66 -0.32
CA PRO A 299 4.63 22.86 -1.33
C PRO A 299 3.83 21.64 -1.79
N VAL A 300 3.05 21.01 -0.91
CA VAL A 300 2.28 19.81 -1.29
C VAL A 300 1.14 20.14 -2.25
N PHE A 301 0.51 21.30 -2.13
CA PHE A 301 -0.51 21.76 -3.07
C PHE A 301 0.08 21.97 -4.46
N GLU A 302 1.23 22.66 -4.52
CA GLU A 302 1.91 22.92 -5.78
C GLU A 302 2.32 21.62 -6.47
N VAL A 303 2.85 20.66 -5.72
CA VAL A 303 3.21 19.33 -6.23
C VAL A 303 1.99 18.60 -6.78
N VAL A 304 0.87 18.56 -6.04
CA VAL A 304 -0.37 17.89 -6.51
C VAL A 304 -0.92 18.58 -7.75
N ASP A 305 -0.96 19.91 -7.78
CA ASP A 305 -1.45 20.68 -8.92
C ASP A 305 -0.56 20.48 -10.16
N ARG A 306 0.76 20.45 -9.99
CA ARG A 306 1.71 20.12 -11.05
C ARG A 306 1.51 18.69 -11.56
N LEU A 307 1.34 17.70 -10.68
CA LEU A 307 1.05 16.31 -11.09
C LEU A 307 -0.28 16.23 -11.86
N VAL A 308 -1.31 16.96 -11.44
CA VAL A 308 -2.58 17.04 -12.19
C VAL A 308 -2.34 17.63 -13.58
N ARG A 309 -1.54 18.69 -13.72
CA ARG A 309 -1.17 19.27 -15.02
C ARG A 309 -0.37 18.29 -15.88
N LEU A 310 0.65 17.63 -15.33
CA LEU A 310 1.46 16.62 -16.03
C LEU A 310 0.64 15.42 -16.51
N SER A 311 -0.45 15.09 -15.82
CA SER A 311 -1.41 14.07 -16.25
C SER A 311 -2.44 14.57 -17.27
N ASP A 312 -2.48 15.87 -17.58
CA ASP A 312 -3.36 16.43 -18.60
C ASP A 312 -2.64 16.56 -19.95
N PRO A 313 -2.94 15.70 -20.93
CA PRO A 313 -2.26 15.75 -22.23
C PRO A 313 -2.55 17.03 -23.01
N ARG A 314 -3.60 17.80 -22.67
CA ARG A 314 -3.88 19.09 -23.31
C ARG A 314 -2.87 20.16 -22.90
N SER A 315 -2.31 20.06 -21.68
CA SER A 315 -1.33 21.03 -21.19
C SER A 315 -0.02 21.00 -21.98
N SER A 316 0.36 19.84 -22.53
CA SER A 316 1.59 19.69 -23.31
C SER A 316 1.54 20.34 -24.70
N VAL A 317 0.34 20.54 -25.26
CA VAL A 317 0.17 21.14 -26.61
C VAL A 317 0.33 22.66 -26.57
N GLU A 318 -0.04 23.30 -25.45
CA GLU A 318 0.10 24.75 -25.29
C GLU A 318 1.56 25.19 -25.09
N THR A 319 2.38 24.35 -24.43
CA THR A 319 3.81 24.64 -24.23
C THR A 319 4.62 24.47 -25.52
N SER A 320 4.31 23.45 -26.34
CA SER A 320 5.04 23.24 -27.60
C SER A 320 4.78 24.35 -28.63
N HIS A 321 3.57 24.90 -28.71
CA HIS A 321 3.26 25.99 -29.64
C HIS A 321 3.90 27.33 -29.24
N PHE A 322 4.26 27.52 -27.96
CA PHE A 322 4.93 28.74 -27.52
C PHE A 322 6.43 28.74 -27.83
N GLU A 323 7.09 27.58 -27.82
CA GLU A 323 8.48 27.45 -28.27
C GLU A 323 8.62 27.55 -29.80
N GLU A 324 7.62 27.10 -30.58
CA GLU A 324 7.63 27.16 -32.04
C GLU A 324 7.34 28.57 -32.61
N ASN A 325 6.74 29.46 -31.82
CA ASN A 325 6.45 30.86 -32.21
C ASN A 325 7.48 31.88 -31.71
N ARG A 326 8.64 31.44 -31.20
CA ARG A 326 9.79 32.36 -31.10
C ARG A 326 10.17 32.76 -32.53
N PRO A 327 10.19 34.07 -32.87
CA PRO A 327 10.55 34.52 -34.21
C PRO A 327 11.98 34.07 -34.50
N SER A 328 12.10 32.98 -35.25
CA SER A 328 13.35 32.58 -35.87
C SER A 328 13.82 33.77 -36.71
N ALA A 329 15.03 34.26 -36.44
CA ALA A 329 15.68 35.24 -37.27
C ALA A 329 15.66 34.70 -38.70
N ARG A 330 14.92 35.39 -39.57
CA ARG A 330 14.77 35.10 -40.99
C ARG A 330 16.15 34.94 -41.64
N GLU A 331 16.46 33.73 -42.09
CA GLU A 331 17.27 33.55 -43.29
C GLU A 331 16.32 33.26 -44.45
N ASP A 332 16.26 34.23 -45.36
CA ASP A 332 15.54 34.19 -46.62
C ASP A 332 16.11 33.07 -47.51
N ILE A 333 15.31 32.03 -47.78
CA ILE A 333 15.49 31.20 -48.98
C ILE A 333 14.15 31.10 -49.70
N ALA A 334 14.19 31.59 -50.94
CA ALA A 334 13.08 31.66 -51.88
C ALA A 334 12.84 30.35 -52.64
N HIS A 335 11.62 30.28 -53.19
CA HIS A 335 11.13 29.45 -54.30
C HIS A 335 10.50 28.07 -53.99
N PRO A 336 9.68 27.52 -54.90
CA PRO A 336 8.57 28.15 -55.62
C PRO A 336 7.29 27.30 -55.58
N THR A 337 6.19 27.96 -55.93
CA THR A 337 4.85 27.43 -56.18
C THR A 337 4.80 26.21 -57.11
N ARG A 338 4.00 25.20 -56.76
CA ARG A 338 3.44 24.26 -57.72
C ARG A 338 1.97 23.98 -57.47
N ASP A 339 1.31 23.92 -58.61
CA ASP A 339 -0.12 23.97 -58.94
C ASP A 339 -0.76 22.57 -58.99
N GLY A 340 -2.10 22.54 -58.92
CA GLY A 340 -2.98 21.40 -59.23
C GLY A 340 -3.16 20.35 -58.12
N SER A 341 -4.32 19.70 -57.92
CA SER A 341 -5.60 19.69 -58.64
C SER A 341 -6.56 18.75 -57.89
N ASP A 342 -7.84 19.14 -57.87
CA ASP A 342 -9.07 18.35 -57.99
C ASP A 342 -9.27 16.94 -57.37
N ALA A 343 -10.44 16.88 -56.71
CA ALA A 343 -11.48 15.83 -56.75
C ALA A 343 -11.19 14.44 -56.16
N GLU A 344 -12.01 14.00 -55.20
CA GLU A 344 -13.15 13.11 -55.48
C GLU A 344 -13.99 12.76 -54.24
N ARG A 345 -15.25 12.46 -54.53
CA ARG A 345 -16.41 12.29 -53.64
C ARG A 345 -16.69 10.82 -53.31
N ALA A 346 -17.27 10.62 -52.13
CA ALA A 346 -18.31 9.62 -51.74
C ALA A 346 -17.87 8.15 -51.52
N PRO A 347 -18.70 7.27 -50.89
CA PRO A 347 -20.02 7.46 -50.29
C PRO A 347 -20.19 6.96 -48.84
N SER A 348 -21.27 7.47 -48.23
CA SER A 348 -21.90 7.03 -46.99
C SER A 348 -22.60 5.67 -47.13
N HIS A 349 -22.33 4.75 -46.20
CA HIS A 349 -23.12 3.52 -46.06
C HIS A 349 -24.17 3.64 -44.95
N ASP A 350 -25.40 3.67 -45.44
CA ASP A 350 -26.67 3.34 -44.81
C ASP A 350 -26.67 1.90 -44.25
N ARG A 351 -27.05 1.75 -42.98
CA ARG A 351 -27.45 0.46 -42.39
C ARG A 351 -28.57 0.66 -41.36
N SER A 352 -29.79 0.58 -41.89
CA SER A 352 -30.80 -0.41 -41.53
C SER A 352 -31.16 -0.59 -40.04
N HIS A 353 -32.32 -0.02 -39.71
CA HIS A 353 -33.35 -0.55 -38.84
C HIS A 353 -33.35 -2.09 -38.70
N LEU A 354 -33.33 -2.58 -37.47
CA LEU A 354 -33.95 -3.87 -37.11
C LEU A 354 -34.88 -3.68 -35.92
N ASP A 355 -36.12 -4.02 -36.25
CA ASP A 355 -37.34 -4.07 -35.47
C ASP A 355 -37.41 -5.44 -34.77
N HIS A 356 -37.56 -5.47 -33.45
CA HIS A 356 -37.83 -6.68 -32.69
C HIS A 356 -38.96 -6.45 -31.69
N THR A 357 -40.18 -6.61 -32.21
CA THR A 357 -41.26 -7.45 -31.69
C THR A 357 -41.32 -7.71 -30.18
N HIS A 358 -42.37 -7.16 -29.59
CA HIS A 358 -43.10 -7.61 -28.41
C HIS A 358 -43.30 -9.14 -28.33
N LEU A 359 -43.07 -9.70 -27.13
CA LEU A 359 -43.80 -10.85 -26.62
C LEU A 359 -44.15 -10.64 -25.12
N PRO A 360 -45.28 -11.20 -24.64
CA PRO A 360 -46.00 -10.68 -23.49
C PRO A 360 -45.70 -11.41 -22.17
N ALA A 361 -46.13 -10.74 -21.10
CA ALA A 361 -46.19 -11.18 -19.72
C ALA A 361 -46.88 -12.54 -19.56
N ALA A 362 -46.27 -13.40 -18.73
CA ALA A 362 -46.95 -14.49 -18.05
C ALA A 362 -46.44 -14.56 -16.60
N GLU A 363 -47.25 -13.99 -15.72
CA GLU A 363 -47.25 -14.26 -14.28
C GLU A 363 -47.46 -15.76 -14.03
N ARG A 364 -46.52 -16.42 -13.36
CA ARG A 364 -46.80 -17.67 -12.63
C ARG A 364 -45.93 -17.78 -11.37
N GLU A 365 -46.64 -17.65 -10.26
CA GLU A 365 -46.52 -18.45 -9.03
C GLU A 365 -45.18 -18.50 -8.30
N ALA A 366 -45.08 -17.61 -7.31
CA ALA A 366 -44.22 -17.75 -6.16
C ALA A 366 -44.68 -18.94 -5.28
N ALA A 367 -43.99 -20.08 -5.40
CA ALA A 367 -44.00 -21.13 -4.40
C ALA A 367 -42.57 -21.35 -3.91
N ALA A 368 -42.39 -21.26 -2.59
CA ALA A 368 -41.13 -21.40 -1.88
C ALA A 368 -40.34 -22.65 -2.32
N HIS A 369 -39.28 -22.43 -3.10
CA HIS A 369 -38.21 -23.38 -3.33
C HIS A 369 -36.99 -22.89 -2.57
N GLU A 370 -36.67 -23.56 -1.45
CA GLU A 370 -35.29 -23.56 -0.96
C GLU A 370 -34.38 -23.97 -2.12
N PRO A 371 -33.32 -23.21 -2.44
CA PRO A 371 -32.42 -23.59 -3.50
C PRO A 371 -31.67 -24.85 -3.03
N ARG A 372 -32.14 -26.01 -3.52
CA ARG A 372 -31.30 -27.19 -3.65
C ARG A 372 -30.09 -26.74 -4.47
N TYR A 373 -28.97 -26.50 -3.79
CA TYR A 373 -27.63 -26.47 -4.36
C TYR A 373 -27.38 -27.85 -5.00
N GLY A 374 -27.98 -28.05 -6.17
CA GLY A 374 -27.77 -29.21 -7.00
C GLY A 374 -26.33 -29.16 -7.43
N ARG A 375 -25.55 -30.13 -6.93
CA ARG A 375 -24.48 -30.84 -7.63
C ARG A 375 -23.93 -30.03 -8.81
N GLN A 376 -23.33 -28.88 -8.49
CA GLN A 376 -22.68 -28.04 -9.48
C GLN A 376 -21.52 -28.90 -9.96
N ALA A 377 -21.62 -29.31 -11.22
CA ALA A 377 -20.65 -30.18 -11.86
C ALA A 377 -19.24 -29.74 -11.45
N ASP A 378 -18.37 -30.72 -11.19
CA ASP A 378 -16.93 -30.55 -11.03
C ASP A 378 -16.34 -29.98 -12.33
N MET A 379 -16.72 -28.74 -12.64
CA MET A 379 -16.09 -27.91 -13.64
C MET A 379 -14.73 -27.64 -13.02
N GLU A 380 -13.69 -28.31 -13.52
CA GLU A 380 -12.30 -28.05 -13.18
C GLU A 380 -12.08 -26.53 -13.32
N LEU A 381 -12.17 -25.84 -12.19
CA LEU A 381 -11.95 -24.42 -12.12
C LEU A 381 -10.46 -24.23 -12.33
N ALA A 382 -10.09 -23.76 -13.52
CA ALA A 382 -8.73 -23.36 -13.82
C ALA A 382 -8.21 -22.48 -12.67
N GLU A 383 -7.11 -22.90 -12.06
CA GLU A 383 -6.49 -22.19 -10.96
C GLU A 383 -6.08 -20.80 -11.45
N VAL A 384 -6.68 -19.77 -10.85
CA VAL A 384 -6.16 -18.41 -11.03
C VAL A 384 -4.85 -18.37 -10.25
N PRO A 385 -3.70 -18.15 -10.90
CA PRO A 385 -2.42 -18.10 -10.20
C PRO A 385 -2.46 -16.99 -9.15
N VAL A 386 -2.01 -17.31 -7.94
CA VAL A 386 -1.73 -16.28 -6.92
C VAL A 386 -0.48 -15.54 -7.39
N PRO A 387 -0.46 -14.19 -7.36
CA PRO A 387 0.74 -13.45 -7.76
C PRO A 387 1.94 -13.95 -6.96
N PRO A 388 3.09 -14.20 -7.61
CA PRO A 388 4.26 -14.75 -6.94
C PRO A 388 4.70 -13.81 -5.82
N GLN A 389 4.97 -14.38 -4.64
CA GLN A 389 5.55 -13.60 -3.56
C GLN A 389 6.97 -13.17 -3.96
N PRO A 390 7.36 -11.90 -3.74
CA PRO A 390 8.70 -11.45 -4.04
C PRO A 390 9.71 -12.21 -3.18
N ALA A 391 10.76 -12.74 -3.81
CA ALA A 391 11.77 -13.51 -3.11
C ALA A 391 12.47 -12.64 -2.05
N PRO A 392 12.65 -13.13 -0.81
CA PRO A 392 13.28 -12.38 0.27
C PRO A 392 14.71 -11.96 -0.10
N ALA A 393 15.19 -10.88 0.51
CA ALA A 393 16.60 -10.50 0.49
C ALA A 393 17.23 -10.71 1.88
N ARG A 394 18.54 -10.93 1.94
CA ARG A 394 19.27 -11.15 3.21
C ARG A 394 20.19 -9.99 3.52
N SER A 395 20.35 -9.67 4.80
CA SER A 395 21.36 -8.73 5.29
C SER A 395 21.86 -9.18 6.66
N SER A 396 23.14 -8.90 6.94
CA SER A 396 23.76 -9.06 8.26
C SER A 396 23.46 -7.91 9.23
N TRP A 397 22.57 -6.98 8.83
CA TRP A 397 22.23 -5.76 9.56
C TRP A 397 20.73 -5.67 9.90
N GLY A 398 20.13 -6.81 10.20
CA GLY A 398 18.71 -6.97 10.51
C GLY A 398 18.18 -6.13 11.66
N GLY A 399 19.04 -5.69 12.59
CA GLY A 399 18.65 -4.84 13.71
C GLY A 399 18.60 -3.34 13.39
N LEU A 400 19.06 -2.89 12.20
CA LEU A 400 19.03 -1.47 11.83
C LEU A 400 17.60 -0.86 11.89
N PRO A 401 16.54 -1.53 11.41
CA PRO A 401 15.18 -1.02 11.54
C PRO A 401 14.68 -0.77 12.98
N PHE A 402 15.33 -1.29 14.02
CA PHE A 402 15.02 -0.94 15.42
C PHE A 402 15.19 0.56 15.70
N LEU A 403 16.07 1.23 14.94
CA LEU A 403 16.30 2.66 15.05
C LEU A 403 15.09 3.50 14.59
N LEU A 404 14.11 2.91 13.89
CA LEU A 404 12.91 3.63 13.43
C LEU A 404 12.09 4.21 14.59
N HIS A 405 12.07 3.54 15.75
CA HIS A 405 11.45 4.08 16.96
C HIS A 405 12.12 5.36 17.43
N VAL A 406 13.46 5.38 17.40
CA VAL A 406 14.27 6.53 17.81
C VAL A 406 14.15 7.68 16.81
N VAL A 407 14.16 7.37 15.50
CA VAL A 407 13.93 8.35 14.43
C VAL A 407 12.57 9.06 14.60
N GLY A 408 11.52 8.28 14.90
CA GLY A 408 10.20 8.82 15.17
C GLY A 408 10.14 9.66 16.46
N GLU A 409 10.76 9.18 17.54
CA GLU A 409 10.84 9.88 18.82
C GLU A 409 11.55 11.23 18.71
N LEU A 410 12.67 11.28 18.00
CA LEU A 410 13.46 12.49 17.78
C LEU A 410 12.83 13.44 16.76
N ALA A 411 11.70 13.07 16.15
CA ALA A 411 11.08 13.83 15.08
C ALA A 411 12.03 14.15 13.90
N VAL A 412 13.02 13.29 13.64
CA VAL A 412 13.99 13.44 12.54
C VAL A 412 13.33 13.72 11.19
N PRO A 413 12.20 13.09 10.80
CA PRO A 413 11.51 13.43 9.56
C PRO A 413 11.09 14.90 9.48
N ILE A 414 10.61 15.48 10.59
CA ILE A 414 10.23 16.91 10.66
C ILE A 414 11.48 17.76 10.49
N GLU A 415 12.55 17.45 11.24
CA GLU A 415 13.82 18.17 11.12
C GLU A 415 14.37 18.15 9.70
N ILE A 416 14.37 16.99 9.04
CA ILE A 416 14.79 16.87 7.63
C ILE A 416 13.94 17.77 6.73
N THR A 417 12.62 17.77 6.94
CA THR A 417 11.71 18.54 6.09
C THR A 417 11.79 20.05 6.30
N GLU A 418 12.17 20.52 7.49
CA GLU A 418 12.32 21.94 7.82
C GLU A 418 13.74 22.46 7.57
N ASN A 419 14.74 21.58 7.52
CA ASN A 419 16.12 21.94 7.30
C ASN A 419 16.39 22.30 5.82
N LYS A 420 16.76 23.56 5.58
CA LYS A 420 17.08 24.09 4.25
C LYS A 420 18.19 23.32 3.54
N VAL A 421 19.14 22.74 4.30
CA VAL A 421 20.24 21.92 3.75
C VAL A 421 19.70 20.72 2.98
N PHE A 422 18.57 20.14 3.42
CA PHE A 422 17.93 18.99 2.79
C PHE A 422 16.71 19.37 1.93
N SER A 423 16.54 20.65 1.57
CA SER A 423 15.35 21.11 0.83
C SER A 423 15.15 20.38 -0.50
N ALA A 424 16.25 20.03 -1.18
CA ALA A 424 16.28 19.25 -2.43
C ALA A 424 16.27 17.72 -2.23
N ARG A 425 16.29 17.24 -0.98
CA ARG A 425 16.37 15.81 -0.65
C ARG A 425 15.06 15.29 -0.08
N THR A 426 14.75 14.04 -0.41
CA THR A 426 13.63 13.27 0.16
C THR A 426 14.00 12.75 1.55
N VAL A 427 13.02 12.55 2.44
CA VAL A 427 13.27 11.94 3.77
C VAL A 427 13.86 10.54 3.62
N ARG A 428 13.37 9.75 2.65
CA ARG A 428 13.90 8.41 2.37
C ARG A 428 15.38 8.44 1.98
N TRP A 429 15.81 9.41 1.17
CA TRP A 429 17.22 9.59 0.83
C TRP A 429 18.07 9.90 2.07
N VAL A 430 17.62 10.83 2.92
CA VAL A 430 18.38 11.21 4.12
C VAL A 430 18.49 10.02 5.09
N LEU A 431 17.41 9.29 5.33
CA LEU A 431 17.43 8.09 6.17
C LEU A 431 18.34 6.99 5.61
N HIS A 432 18.31 6.79 4.28
CA HIS A 432 19.21 5.87 3.61
C HIS A 432 20.68 6.25 3.84
N ARG A 433 21.02 7.54 3.71
CA ARG A 433 22.38 8.05 3.97
C ARG A 433 22.78 7.94 5.44
N ILE A 434 21.85 8.18 6.39
CA ILE A 434 22.08 7.95 7.82
C ILE A 434 22.43 6.48 8.08
N ALA A 435 21.67 5.53 7.53
CA ALA A 435 21.96 4.10 7.66
C ALA A 435 23.35 3.72 7.13
N MET A 436 23.69 4.21 5.93
CA MET A 436 25.02 3.99 5.34
C MET A 436 26.13 4.58 6.20
N HIS A 437 25.93 5.79 6.76
CA HIS A 437 26.92 6.46 7.59
C HIS A 437 27.14 5.74 8.93
N LEU A 438 26.07 5.32 9.61
CA LEU A 438 26.15 4.64 10.90
C LEU A 438 26.94 3.32 10.83
N LEU A 439 26.70 2.54 9.78
CA LEU A 439 27.12 1.14 9.71
C LEU A 439 28.09 0.81 8.57
N GLY A 440 28.36 1.75 7.64
CA GLY A 440 29.20 1.52 6.47
C GLY A 440 28.57 0.54 5.48
N LEU A 441 27.26 0.62 5.27
CA LEU A 441 26.51 -0.31 4.42
C LEU A 441 26.76 -0.07 2.93
N ALA A 442 26.64 -1.14 2.15
CA ALA A 442 26.50 -1.03 0.71
C ALA A 442 25.18 -0.33 0.37
N GLU A 443 25.17 0.39 -0.75
CA GLU A 443 24.02 1.19 -1.17
C GLU A 443 22.76 0.34 -1.46
N ALA A 444 22.93 -0.90 -1.89
CA ALA A 444 21.84 -1.83 -2.15
C ALA A 444 21.56 -2.79 -0.98
N ASP A 445 22.07 -2.51 0.24
CA ASP A 445 21.84 -3.38 1.39
C ASP A 445 20.34 -3.38 1.77
N PRO A 446 19.70 -4.56 1.86
CA PRO A 446 18.28 -4.67 2.20
C PRO A 446 17.87 -3.96 3.50
N ALA A 447 18.75 -3.92 4.50
CA ALA A 447 18.45 -3.25 5.77
C ALA A 447 18.47 -1.72 5.62
N ALA A 448 19.38 -1.17 4.81
CA ALA A 448 19.42 0.26 4.50
C ALA A 448 18.16 0.70 3.74
N LEU A 449 17.75 -0.08 2.73
CA LEU A 449 16.53 0.17 1.97
C LEU A 449 15.29 0.08 2.88
N ALA A 450 15.20 -0.96 3.72
CA ALA A 450 14.08 -1.12 4.64
C ALA A 450 13.99 0.01 5.68
N PHE A 451 15.13 0.48 6.19
CA PHE A 451 15.19 1.65 7.08
C PHE A 451 14.70 2.93 6.41
N ALA A 452 14.91 3.07 5.10
CA ALA A 452 14.34 4.14 4.29
C ALA A 452 12.89 3.88 3.83
N GLY A 453 12.26 2.81 4.32
CA GLY A 453 10.90 2.41 3.96
C GLY A 453 10.74 1.89 2.53
N LEU A 454 11.83 1.41 1.92
CA LEU A 454 11.86 0.90 0.56
C LEU A 454 11.92 -0.64 0.55
N PRO A 455 11.38 -1.29 -0.51
CA PRO A 455 11.49 -2.73 -0.65
C PRO A 455 12.98 -3.13 -0.79
N PRO A 456 13.37 -4.32 -0.33
CA PRO A 456 14.79 -4.72 -0.22
C PRO A 456 15.48 -4.98 -1.57
N LYS A 457 14.74 -4.96 -2.68
CA LYS A 457 15.25 -5.03 -4.05
C LYS A 457 14.84 -3.81 -4.88
N GLY A 458 14.36 -2.76 -4.21
CA GLY A 458 14.03 -1.50 -4.84
C GLY A 458 15.29 -0.75 -5.28
N PRO A 459 15.15 0.25 -6.16
CA PRO A 459 16.24 1.16 -6.46
C PRO A 459 16.66 1.88 -5.18
N SER A 460 17.96 2.04 -4.99
CA SER A 460 18.48 2.92 -3.93
C SER A 460 18.04 4.35 -4.22
N PRO A 461 17.57 5.09 -3.20
CA PRO A 461 17.21 6.49 -3.38
C PRO A 461 18.44 7.34 -3.71
N SER A 462 19.64 6.88 -3.35
CA SER A 462 20.91 7.55 -3.61
C SER A 462 21.46 7.32 -5.02
N ALA A 463 21.06 6.25 -5.72
CA ALA A 463 21.64 5.88 -7.02
C ALA A 463 21.28 6.87 -8.14
N GLU A 464 20.13 7.54 -7.98
CA GLU A 464 19.58 8.49 -8.94
C GLU A 464 19.92 9.95 -8.60
N GLN A 465 20.64 10.19 -7.50
CA GLN A 465 20.90 11.54 -7.02
C GLN A 465 22.40 11.82 -6.94
N THR A 466 22.76 13.11 -7.00
CA THR A 466 24.11 13.57 -6.77
C THR A 466 24.57 13.24 -5.34
N ASP A 467 25.87 13.00 -5.19
CA ASP A 467 26.50 12.85 -3.87
C ASP A 467 26.18 14.04 -2.95
N PRO A 468 26.15 13.83 -1.62
CA PRO A 468 25.92 14.92 -0.68
C PRO A 468 27.00 15.99 -0.84
N SER A 469 26.56 17.24 -0.86
CA SER A 469 27.43 18.39 -0.65
C SER A 469 28.09 18.32 0.73
N SER A 470 29.18 19.06 0.94
CA SER A 470 29.87 19.10 2.24
C SER A 470 28.94 19.53 3.38
N SER A 471 28.02 20.47 3.15
CA SER A 471 27.01 20.89 4.13
C SER A 471 26.00 19.79 4.44
N GLU A 472 25.54 19.05 3.44
CA GLU A 472 24.65 17.89 3.64
C GLU A 472 25.38 16.78 4.41
N GLN A 473 26.65 16.53 4.10
CA GLN A 473 27.45 15.53 4.78
C GLN A 473 27.62 15.84 6.26
N THR A 474 27.93 17.09 6.62
CA THR A 474 28.00 17.52 8.04
C THR A 474 26.65 17.41 8.75
N ALA A 475 25.55 17.78 8.08
CA ALA A 475 24.21 17.66 8.66
C ALA A 475 23.78 16.18 8.84
N LEU A 476 24.14 15.31 7.90
CA LEU A 476 23.91 13.87 7.97
C LEU A 476 24.68 13.24 9.15
N GLU A 477 25.93 13.63 9.34
CA GLU A 477 26.77 13.20 10.46
C GLU A 477 26.16 13.60 11.81
N ALA A 478 25.68 14.84 11.91
CA ALA A 478 25.03 15.33 13.12
C ALA A 478 23.74 14.54 13.45
N LEU A 479 22.85 14.34 12.46
CA LEU A 479 21.63 13.55 12.63
C LEU A 479 21.93 12.09 12.99
N ALA A 480 22.91 11.47 12.33
CA ALA A 480 23.31 10.10 12.63
C ALA A 480 23.84 9.95 14.06
N LEU A 481 24.67 10.89 14.51
CA LEU A 481 25.18 10.91 15.88
C LEU A 481 24.05 11.05 16.90
N GLN A 482 23.12 11.99 16.67
CA GLN A 482 21.96 12.20 17.55
C GLN A 482 21.08 10.95 17.67
N VAL A 483 20.79 10.28 16.55
CA VAL A 483 20.04 9.00 16.54
C VAL A 483 20.79 7.94 17.32
N ALA A 484 22.12 7.84 17.14
CA ALA A 484 22.93 6.85 17.84
C ALA A 484 22.98 7.10 19.35
N GLU A 485 23.15 8.36 19.77
CA GLU A 485 23.15 8.76 21.19
C GLU A 485 21.81 8.43 21.84
N ARG A 486 20.69 8.83 21.22
CA ARG A 486 19.37 8.52 21.76
C ARG A 486 19.08 7.03 21.81
N PHE A 487 19.54 6.27 20.82
CA PHE A 487 19.43 4.81 20.81
C PHE A 487 20.25 4.18 21.96
N SER A 488 21.45 4.70 22.22
CA SER A 488 22.28 4.27 23.34
C SER A 488 21.62 4.57 24.69
N ASP A 489 21.04 5.76 24.87
CA ASP A 489 20.31 6.14 26.09
C ASP A 489 19.16 5.17 26.40
N ARG A 490 18.48 4.65 25.38
CA ARG A 490 17.40 3.66 25.54
C ARG A 490 17.88 2.30 26.05
N LEU A 491 19.14 1.95 25.82
CA LEU A 491 19.73 0.65 26.15
C LEU A 491 20.53 0.66 27.46
N ILE A 492 20.99 1.83 27.90
CA ILE A 492 21.72 1.96 29.17
C ILE A 492 20.69 1.89 30.30
N GLU A 493 20.65 0.75 30.98
CA GLU A 493 19.99 0.63 32.30
C GLU A 493 20.92 1.23 33.38
N ASP A 494 20.36 1.71 34.50
CA ASP A 494 21.00 2.44 35.62
C ASP A 494 22.20 1.74 36.33
N GLY A 495 22.76 0.67 35.77
CA GLY A 495 23.79 -0.20 36.35
C GLY A 495 25.22 0.03 35.86
N GLY A 496 25.84 1.16 36.24
CA GLY A 496 27.26 1.28 36.61
C GLY A 496 28.41 0.95 35.64
N ALA A 497 28.17 0.45 34.43
CA ALA A 497 29.24 0.27 33.44
C ALA A 497 29.61 1.61 32.79
N ALA A 498 30.90 1.80 32.46
CA ALA A 498 31.33 2.96 31.69
C ALA A 498 30.61 2.96 30.33
N PRO A 499 30.07 4.12 29.87
CA PRO A 499 29.28 4.17 28.66
C PRO A 499 30.12 3.76 27.44
N GLU A 500 29.68 2.73 26.74
CA GLU A 500 30.21 2.36 25.42
C GLU A 500 29.90 3.50 24.42
N PRO A 501 30.80 3.84 23.47
CA PRO A 501 30.48 4.83 22.45
C PRO A 501 29.21 4.48 21.68
N ALA A 502 28.30 5.44 21.53
CA ALA A 502 26.96 5.24 20.96
C ALA A 502 26.96 4.51 19.60
N LEU A 503 27.87 4.87 18.69
CA LEU A 503 28.01 4.22 17.39
C LEU A 503 28.39 2.73 17.49
N ARG A 504 29.17 2.36 18.51
CA ARG A 504 29.56 0.96 18.74
C ARG A 504 28.37 0.15 19.28
N MET A 505 27.56 0.76 20.15
CA MET A 505 26.30 0.19 20.63
C MET A 505 25.34 -0.06 19.45
N VAL A 506 25.13 0.94 18.59
CA VAL A 506 24.29 0.80 17.38
C VAL A 506 24.79 -0.33 16.49
N ARG A 507 26.11 -0.42 16.21
CA ARG A 507 26.66 -1.51 15.40
C ARG A 507 26.43 -2.88 16.02
N ARG A 508 26.65 -3.03 17.33
CA ARG A 508 26.43 -4.29 18.06
C ARG A 508 24.99 -4.75 17.95
N VAL A 509 24.03 -3.82 18.09
CA VAL A 509 22.60 -4.14 18.01
C VAL A 509 22.11 -4.27 16.56
N ALA A 510 22.66 -3.52 15.61
CA ALA A 510 22.24 -3.66 14.23
C ALA A 510 22.73 -4.98 13.59
N ARG A 511 23.88 -5.51 14.03
CA ARG A 511 24.53 -6.70 13.47
C ARG A 511 23.76 -7.99 13.82
N ARG A 512 22.75 -8.31 13.02
CA ARG A 512 21.90 -9.51 13.12
C ARG A 512 21.61 -10.03 11.73
N GLU A 513 21.59 -11.34 11.54
CA GLU A 513 21.17 -11.91 10.25
C GLU A 513 19.65 -11.79 10.13
N ALA A 514 19.17 -11.24 9.02
CA ALA A 514 17.75 -11.12 8.76
C ALA A 514 17.39 -11.38 7.29
N ARG A 515 16.15 -11.83 7.08
CA ARG A 515 15.48 -11.83 5.79
C ARG A 515 14.48 -10.69 5.73
N PHE A 516 14.52 -9.92 4.65
CA PHE A 516 13.57 -8.85 4.37
C PHE A 516 12.56 -9.34 3.33
N VAL A 517 11.29 -9.33 3.69
CA VAL A 517 10.17 -9.64 2.80
C VAL A 517 9.36 -8.36 2.66
N ALA A 518 9.12 -7.90 1.44
CA ALA A 518 8.30 -6.70 1.23
C ALA A 518 7.12 -7.01 0.33
N SER A 519 6.01 -6.35 0.62
CA SER A 519 4.91 -6.16 -0.33
C SER A 519 4.62 -4.66 -0.42
N PRO A 520 3.83 -4.17 -1.39
CA PRO A 520 3.58 -2.75 -1.53
C PRO A 520 3.05 -2.09 -0.24
N GLY A 521 3.86 -1.20 0.35
CA GLY A 521 3.55 -0.51 1.62
C GLY A 521 3.76 -1.33 2.89
N TRP A 522 4.47 -2.45 2.80
CA TRP A 522 4.71 -3.36 3.93
C TRP A 522 6.09 -4.02 3.87
N ILE A 523 6.79 -4.03 4.99
CA ILE A 523 8.11 -4.65 5.14
C ILE A 523 8.12 -5.51 6.40
N ASP A 524 8.33 -6.81 6.23
CA ASP A 524 8.64 -7.74 7.30
C ASP A 524 10.16 -7.91 7.39
N VAL A 525 10.69 -7.71 8.60
CA VAL A 525 12.07 -8.04 8.95
C VAL A 525 12.04 -9.33 9.75
N VAL A 526 12.42 -10.43 9.10
CA VAL A 526 12.40 -11.77 9.68
C VAL A 526 13.77 -12.07 10.29
N LEU A 527 13.80 -12.16 11.61
CA LEU A 527 14.96 -12.37 12.47
C LEU A 527 14.93 -13.79 13.04
N SER A 528 16.10 -14.31 13.44
CA SER A 528 16.18 -15.57 14.18
C SER A 528 15.66 -15.39 15.61
N LEU A 529 14.94 -16.38 16.13
CA LEU A 529 14.58 -16.42 17.56
C LEU A 529 15.81 -16.40 18.48
N ASP A 530 16.95 -16.91 18.03
CA ASP A 530 18.20 -16.92 18.80
C ASP A 530 18.84 -15.51 18.91
N ASP A 531 18.45 -14.57 18.04
CA ASP A 531 18.96 -13.19 18.02
C ASP A 531 18.18 -12.24 18.96
N VAL A 532 17.16 -12.74 19.66
CA VAL A 532 16.37 -11.97 20.63
C VAL A 532 17.25 -11.56 21.81
N ALA A 533 17.45 -10.25 21.96
CA ALA A 533 18.18 -9.67 23.07
C ALA A 533 17.21 -9.07 24.10
N VAL A 534 17.30 -9.52 25.35
CA VAL A 534 16.41 -9.09 26.44
C VAL A 534 16.53 -7.59 26.67
N GLU A 535 17.72 -7.02 26.57
CA GLU A 535 17.93 -5.57 26.72
C GLU A 535 17.22 -4.75 25.62
N VAL A 536 17.25 -5.23 24.36
CA VAL A 536 16.56 -4.57 23.24
C VAL A 536 15.05 -4.64 23.43
N ARG A 537 14.54 -5.80 23.89
CA ARG A 537 13.12 -6.00 24.20
C ARG A 537 12.65 -5.15 25.36
N ARG A 538 13.44 -5.04 26.43
CA ARG A 538 13.12 -4.19 27.59
C ARG A 538 13.10 -2.71 27.20
N ALA A 539 13.98 -2.28 26.31
CA ALA A 539 13.97 -0.95 25.73
C ALA A 539 12.79 -0.68 24.76
N GLY A 540 12.06 -1.74 24.37
CA GLY A 540 10.95 -1.67 23.42
C GLY A 540 11.36 -1.43 21.97
N LEU A 541 12.65 -1.59 21.65
CA LEU A 541 13.21 -1.23 20.34
C LEU A 541 12.90 -2.26 19.24
N ASP A 542 12.60 -3.49 19.61
CA ASP A 542 12.19 -4.56 18.70
C ASP A 542 10.68 -4.85 18.73
N LEU A 543 9.88 -3.90 19.24
CA LEU A 543 8.43 -3.94 19.09
C LEU A 543 8.04 -3.50 17.67
N ASP A 544 6.99 -4.08 17.11
CA ASP A 544 6.50 -3.69 15.78
C ASP A 544 6.18 -2.20 15.73
N PRO A 545 6.88 -1.40 14.87
CA PRO A 545 6.52 -0.01 14.66
C PRO A 545 5.12 0.13 14.07
N GLY A 546 4.66 -0.90 13.35
CA GLY A 546 3.41 -0.87 12.61
C GLY A 546 3.52 0.14 11.46
N TRP A 547 2.45 0.91 11.23
CA TRP A 547 2.44 1.94 10.20
C TRP A 547 3.23 3.17 10.64
N ILE A 548 4.23 3.53 9.84
CA ILE A 548 5.06 4.70 10.02
C ILE A 548 4.61 5.78 9.02
N PRO A 549 3.85 6.82 9.46
CA PRO A 549 3.21 7.77 8.54
C PRO A 549 4.20 8.47 7.59
N TRP A 550 5.35 8.88 8.11
CA TRP A 550 6.38 9.58 7.36
C TRP A 550 7.24 8.69 6.45
N LEU A 551 7.15 7.36 6.58
CA LEU A 551 7.68 6.43 5.56
C LEU A 551 6.61 5.98 4.57
N GLY A 552 5.34 6.02 4.97
CA GLY A 552 4.25 5.47 4.17
C GLY A 552 4.31 3.95 4.05
N THR A 553 4.92 3.27 5.03
CA THR A 553 5.04 1.81 5.05
C THR A 553 4.72 1.25 6.43
N VAL A 554 4.20 0.03 6.45
CA VAL A 554 4.18 -0.79 7.67
C VAL A 554 5.52 -1.49 7.80
N VAL A 555 6.11 -1.46 9.00
CA VAL A 555 7.26 -2.29 9.37
C VAL A 555 6.85 -3.22 10.49
N ARG A 556 7.21 -4.49 10.37
CA ARG A 556 6.96 -5.53 11.36
C ARG A 556 8.22 -6.37 11.58
N PHE A 557 8.46 -6.76 12.82
CA PHE A 557 9.52 -7.66 13.22
C PHE A 557 8.94 -9.05 13.43
N VAL A 558 9.44 -10.02 12.68
CA VAL A 558 9.00 -11.42 12.76
C VAL A 558 10.17 -12.24 13.29
N TYR A 559 9.96 -13.00 14.36
CA TYR A 559 10.96 -13.90 14.92
C TYR A 559 10.55 -15.34 14.59
N GLU A 560 11.41 -16.06 13.87
CA GLU A 560 11.18 -17.44 13.41
C GLU A 560 12.21 -18.43 13.95
#